data_AF-F2NWY1-F1
#
_entry.id   AF-F2NWY1-F1
#
_cell.length_a   1.000
_cell.length_b   1.000
_cell.length_c   1.000
_cell.angle_alpha   90.00
_cell.angle_beta   90.00
_cell.angle_gamma   90.00
#
_symmetry.space_group_name_H-M   'P 1'
#
loop_
_entity.id
_entity.type
_entity.pdbx_description
1 polymer ?
#
loop_
_entity_poly.entity_id
_entity_poly.type
_entity_poly.pdbx_seq_one_letter_code
_entity_poly.pdbx_strand_id
1 'polypeptide(L)'
;MNTKKLALALFPLLLAFASCMNIDGSSGKEGAIRITLPESGSRGTYTLSKDNPLYEVSLMQGDKTLKTLSSESTGGGDFVFDELEPGTYKIVVTARQQDGTFLARNSAEVEVTAGETQNCPITLILAGNKGKVFSSNYYVLREPSGSSSSAEFFDNISSSTTISSMNPDDAFEDIDGNKYYININDVSNPSTGLAFDIFKNNTDTSDYTITIDGASKKFADSLYYDPVNNSLWIGAMSSSNEYFFAKDINKLEYNETFSNKTEIPTYYPGEITAFAASGTELYIAYTNNGTSYLQRATITGNNNDGFTITAKGEAQSTQSMGVDGQITDILIHYDGYVYVLVAQTGEKYATDAYLTSETTKAIYSRGAILRLYSTSNGFKVSAKTGWTESARTIYTKGDLPDALNSPSSGVQDSVTTLESFRNGLDLYIPNYSQRNSHFYGPRRFVAIKPKELAIADCGANLMLPDYDKQKTGGFFKHNRVVNVDLYKFAIDSSSVVDLNSISFVAASINTTIGFSTDYYTASKEADE
;
A
#
# COMPACT_ATOMS: atom_id res chain seq x y z
N MET A 1 -44.83 50.78 -16.89
CA MET A 1 -44.95 49.68 -15.92
C MET A 1 -45.18 48.41 -16.69
N ASN A 2 -44.23 47.47 -16.66
CA ASN A 2 -44.47 46.08 -17.03
C ASN A 2 -43.51 45.19 -16.22
N THR A 3 -44.12 44.33 -15.43
CA THR A 3 -43.54 43.45 -14.43
C THR A 3 -42.83 42.27 -15.10
N LYS A 4 -41.56 42.06 -14.72
CA LYS A 4 -40.81 40.84 -15.08
C LYS A 4 -41.37 39.68 -14.24
N LYS A 5 -41.88 38.64 -14.90
CA LYS A 5 -42.23 37.37 -14.26
C LYS A 5 -40.99 36.50 -14.14
N LEU A 6 -40.67 36.15 -12.89
CA LEU A 6 -39.75 35.11 -12.49
C LEU A 6 -40.36 33.76 -12.88
N ALA A 7 -39.71 33.01 -13.77
CA ALA A 7 -40.06 31.62 -14.06
C ALA A 7 -39.10 30.72 -13.28
N LEU A 8 -39.60 30.19 -12.17
CA LEU A 8 -38.97 29.16 -11.37
C LEU A 8 -39.15 27.83 -12.10
N ALA A 9 -38.09 27.30 -12.70
CA ALA A 9 -38.11 25.96 -13.28
C ALA A 9 -37.93 24.93 -12.15
N LEU A 10 -39.03 24.31 -11.72
CA LEU A 10 -39.01 23.09 -10.91
C LEU A 10 -38.38 21.97 -11.74
N PHE A 11 -37.23 21.46 -11.31
CA PHE A 11 -36.74 20.14 -11.73
C PHE A 11 -37.71 19.07 -11.24
N PRO A 12 -38.15 18.11 -12.08
CA PRO A 12 -38.81 16.92 -11.58
C PRO A 12 -37.77 16.01 -10.93
N LEU A 13 -37.69 16.09 -9.60
CA LEU A 13 -37.05 15.12 -8.74
C LEU A 13 -37.91 13.85 -8.77
N LEU A 14 -37.53 12.88 -9.61
CA LEU A 14 -38.13 11.55 -9.62
C LEU A 14 -37.54 10.73 -8.46
N LEU A 15 -38.06 10.98 -7.25
CA LEU A 15 -38.00 10.04 -6.14
C LEU A 15 -39.17 9.07 -6.29
N ALA A 16 -38.89 7.85 -6.74
CA ALA A 16 -39.84 6.76 -6.60
C ALA A 16 -39.75 6.23 -5.15
N PHE A 17 -40.64 6.73 -4.28
CA PHE A 17 -41.05 6.00 -3.07
C PHE A 17 -42.43 5.38 -3.34
N ALA A 18 -42.45 4.06 -3.47
CA ALA A 18 -43.62 3.20 -3.36
C ALA A 18 -43.07 1.83 -2.97
N SER A 19 -43.61 1.05 -2.06
CA SER A 19 -44.71 1.20 -1.09
C SER A 19 -44.55 -0.02 -0.19
N CYS A 20 -44.87 0.08 1.09
CA CYS A 20 -44.99 -1.08 1.96
C CYS A 20 -45.98 -2.09 1.33
N MET A 21 -45.50 -3.26 0.95
CA MET A 21 -46.32 -4.46 0.84
C MET A 21 -45.68 -5.52 1.73
N ASN A 22 -46.30 -5.68 2.88
CA ASN A 22 -46.15 -6.83 3.76
C ASN A 22 -46.66 -8.05 2.97
N ILE A 23 -45.78 -9.01 2.68
CA ILE A 23 -46.17 -10.34 2.22
C ILE A 23 -46.10 -11.26 3.43
N ASP A 24 -47.21 -11.96 3.66
CA ASP A 24 -47.56 -12.68 4.87
C ASP A 24 -46.51 -13.70 5.34
N GLY A 25 -46.28 -13.71 6.65
CA GLY A 25 -46.05 -14.96 7.38
C GLY A 25 -44.64 -15.29 7.87
N SER A 26 -43.73 -14.34 8.09
CA SER A 26 -42.52 -14.60 8.89
C SER A 26 -42.72 -14.10 10.32
N SER A 27 -42.64 -15.01 11.30
CA SER A 27 -42.52 -14.62 12.70
C SER A 27 -41.36 -13.65 12.80
N GLY A 28 -41.57 -12.40 13.25
CA GLY A 28 -40.61 -11.28 13.24
C GLY A 28 -39.29 -11.52 13.98
N LYS A 29 -38.55 -12.53 13.54
CA LYS A 29 -37.30 -13.08 14.06
C LYS A 29 -36.22 -12.98 12.99
N GLU A 30 -36.58 -13.12 11.72
CA GLU A 30 -35.63 -13.10 10.60
C GLU A 30 -35.64 -11.75 9.87
N GLY A 31 -34.48 -11.32 9.39
CA GLY A 31 -34.29 -10.17 8.50
C GLY A 31 -33.85 -10.60 7.10
N ALA A 32 -33.45 -9.63 6.28
CA ALA A 32 -32.99 -9.88 4.90
C ALA A 32 -31.84 -8.94 4.49
N ILE A 33 -31.09 -9.33 3.47
CA ILE A 33 -30.08 -8.48 2.81
C ILE A 33 -30.39 -8.40 1.32
N ARG A 34 -30.42 -7.18 0.77
CA ARG A 34 -30.52 -6.91 -0.66
C ARG A 34 -29.22 -6.30 -1.17
N ILE A 35 -28.68 -6.85 -2.25
CA ILE A 35 -27.50 -6.35 -2.95
C ILE A 35 -27.93 -5.94 -4.35
N THR A 36 -27.78 -4.67 -4.68
CA THR A 36 -28.09 -4.15 -6.01
C THR A 36 -26.80 -3.96 -6.79
N LEU A 37 -26.64 -4.74 -7.87
CA LEU A 37 -25.51 -4.61 -8.81
C LEU A 37 -25.98 -3.96 -10.11
N PRO A 38 -25.13 -3.17 -10.79
CA PRO A 38 -25.51 -2.43 -11.99
C PRO A 38 -26.04 -3.35 -13.12
N GLU A 39 -27.27 -3.09 -13.58
CA GLU A 39 -27.87 -3.73 -14.76
C GLU A 39 -27.22 -3.24 -16.06
N SER A 40 -27.06 -4.12 -17.04
CA SER A 40 -26.44 -3.79 -18.34
C SER A 40 -27.13 -2.58 -19.01
N GLY A 41 -26.36 -1.54 -19.36
CA GLY A 41 -26.87 -0.37 -20.09
C GLY A 41 -27.49 0.75 -19.24
N SER A 42 -27.44 0.64 -17.90
CA SER A 42 -27.93 1.69 -16.99
C SER A 42 -27.04 2.94 -17.05
N ARG A 43 -27.64 4.10 -17.37
CA ARG A 43 -27.00 5.44 -17.24
C ARG A 43 -26.87 5.87 -15.77
N GLY A 44 -26.27 5.03 -14.94
CA GLY A 44 -25.79 5.39 -13.61
C GLY A 44 -24.32 5.80 -13.64
N THR A 45 -23.82 6.35 -12.54
CA THR A 45 -22.44 6.82 -12.32
C THR A 45 -21.32 5.79 -12.54
N TYR A 46 -21.65 4.57 -12.98
CA TYR A 46 -20.70 3.50 -13.28
C TYR A 46 -20.92 3.04 -14.72
N THR A 47 -20.08 3.53 -15.63
CA THR A 47 -20.00 2.97 -16.97
C THR A 47 -19.17 1.68 -16.87
N LEU A 48 -19.85 0.56 -16.61
CA LEU A 48 -19.24 -0.76 -16.85
C LEU A 48 -18.75 -0.78 -18.30
N SER A 49 -17.55 -1.29 -18.55
CA SER A 49 -17.12 -1.54 -19.93
C SER A 49 -18.20 -2.33 -20.67
N LYS A 50 -18.24 -2.17 -21.99
CA LYS A 50 -19.20 -2.72 -22.94
C LYS A 50 -19.39 -4.26 -22.92
N ASP A 51 -18.86 -4.97 -21.92
CA ASP A 51 -18.65 -6.41 -21.91
C ASP A 51 -19.63 -7.20 -21.02
N ASN A 52 -20.52 -6.53 -20.28
CA ASN A 52 -21.59 -7.14 -19.46
C ASN A 52 -21.12 -8.33 -18.56
N PRO A 53 -20.56 -8.07 -17.36
CA PRO A 53 -20.04 -9.11 -16.48
C PRO A 53 -21.13 -10.08 -15.94
N LEU A 54 -20.71 -11.30 -15.60
CA LEU A 54 -21.45 -12.26 -14.78
C LEU A 54 -21.06 -12.06 -13.30
N TYR A 55 -22.06 -12.10 -12.41
CA TYR A 55 -21.85 -11.87 -10.97
C TYR A 55 -22.14 -13.13 -10.16
N GLU A 56 -21.28 -13.39 -9.18
CA GLU A 56 -21.48 -14.39 -8.11
C GLU A 56 -21.50 -13.65 -6.77
N VAL A 57 -22.60 -13.74 -6.02
CA VAL A 57 -22.80 -13.11 -4.72
C VAL A 57 -22.90 -14.18 -3.66
N SER A 58 -21.94 -14.22 -2.74
CA SER A 58 -21.88 -15.18 -1.65
C SER A 58 -22.14 -14.52 -0.30
N LEU A 59 -23.05 -15.10 0.47
CA LEU A 59 -23.33 -14.77 1.86
C LEU A 59 -22.48 -15.65 2.77
N MET A 60 -21.74 -15.03 3.68
CA MET A 60 -20.85 -15.71 4.62
C MET A 60 -21.15 -15.28 6.07
N GLN A 61 -20.87 -16.18 7.01
CA GLN A 61 -20.85 -15.89 8.45
C GLN A 61 -19.57 -16.50 9.04
N GLY A 62 -18.70 -15.65 9.58
CA GLY A 62 -17.30 -16.02 9.80
C GLY A 62 -16.64 -16.47 8.49
N ASP A 63 -15.94 -17.60 8.53
CA ASP A 63 -15.26 -18.17 7.35
C ASP A 63 -16.15 -19.13 6.53
N LYS A 64 -17.40 -19.37 6.97
CA LYS A 64 -18.31 -20.30 6.31
C LYS A 64 -19.17 -19.58 5.28
N THR A 65 -19.18 -20.10 4.05
CA THR A 65 -20.18 -19.71 3.04
C THR A 65 -21.52 -20.38 3.36
N LEU A 66 -22.56 -19.56 3.51
CA LEU A 66 -23.92 -20.02 3.80
C LEU A 66 -24.70 -20.26 2.51
N LYS A 67 -24.62 -19.32 1.56
CA LYS A 67 -25.37 -19.37 0.30
C LYS A 67 -24.65 -18.56 -0.77
N THR A 68 -24.77 -18.98 -2.02
CA THR A 68 -24.28 -18.24 -3.20
C THR A 68 -25.41 -18.11 -4.21
N LEU A 69 -25.55 -16.91 -4.78
CA LEU A 69 -26.45 -16.58 -5.87
C LEU A 69 -25.60 -16.13 -7.06
N SER A 70 -26.04 -16.41 -8.28
CA SER A 70 -25.34 -16.04 -9.52
C SER A 70 -26.29 -15.36 -10.49
N SER A 71 -25.78 -14.42 -11.30
CA SER A 71 -26.60 -13.82 -12.37
C SER A 71 -26.87 -14.85 -13.46
N GLU A 72 -28.13 -14.94 -13.92
CA GLU A 72 -28.52 -15.87 -14.99
C GLU A 72 -28.09 -15.39 -16.38
N SER A 73 -27.78 -14.10 -16.53
CA SER A 73 -27.36 -13.48 -17.79
C SER A 73 -26.33 -12.38 -17.55
N THR A 74 -25.84 -11.78 -18.64
CA THR A 74 -24.86 -10.71 -18.61
C THR A 74 -25.53 -9.39 -18.18
N GLY A 75 -25.14 -8.85 -17.03
CA GLY A 75 -25.81 -7.72 -16.39
C GLY A 75 -26.13 -8.03 -14.93
N GLY A 76 -26.04 -7.01 -14.06
CA GLY A 76 -26.41 -7.12 -12.65
C GLY A 76 -27.91 -7.19 -12.43
N GLY A 77 -28.31 -6.89 -11.20
CA GLY A 77 -29.68 -6.97 -10.72
C GLY A 77 -29.69 -7.02 -9.19
N ASP A 78 -30.86 -7.25 -8.62
CA ASP A 78 -31.00 -7.45 -7.18
C ASP A 78 -30.75 -8.91 -6.79
N PHE A 79 -29.82 -9.09 -5.87
CA PHE A 79 -29.60 -10.35 -5.18
C PHE A 79 -30.14 -10.22 -3.76
N VAL A 80 -31.08 -11.09 -3.39
CA VAL A 80 -31.74 -11.03 -2.09
C VAL A 80 -31.48 -12.32 -1.29
N PHE A 81 -31.01 -12.15 -0.07
CA PHE A 81 -30.92 -13.19 0.94
C PHE A 81 -31.99 -12.92 2.01
N ASP A 82 -33.06 -13.68 1.99
CA ASP A 82 -34.15 -13.61 2.97
C ASP A 82 -33.96 -14.66 4.08
N GLU A 83 -34.81 -14.59 5.11
CA GLU A 83 -34.88 -15.56 6.22
C GLU A 83 -33.55 -15.65 7.01
N LEU A 84 -32.92 -14.50 7.25
CA LEU A 84 -31.64 -14.42 7.97
C LEU A 84 -31.85 -14.13 9.45
N GLU A 85 -31.29 -14.97 10.31
CA GLU A 85 -31.21 -14.68 11.74
C GLU A 85 -30.44 -13.37 12.00
N PRO A 86 -30.81 -12.56 13.01
CA PRO A 86 -30.12 -11.31 13.31
C PRO A 86 -28.65 -11.55 13.64
N GLY A 87 -27.79 -10.71 13.08
CA GLY A 87 -26.34 -10.85 13.26
C GLY A 87 -25.54 -10.22 12.13
N THR A 88 -24.22 -10.29 12.26
CA THR A 88 -23.30 -9.76 11.25
C THR A 88 -22.97 -10.81 10.20
N TYR A 89 -23.19 -10.45 8.94
CA TYR A 89 -22.85 -11.26 7.78
C TYR A 89 -21.81 -10.54 6.91
N LYS A 90 -21.08 -11.33 6.13
CA LYS A 90 -20.17 -10.83 5.10
C LYS A 90 -20.71 -11.22 3.73
N ILE A 91 -20.89 -10.23 2.86
CA ILE A 91 -21.20 -10.44 1.45
C ILE A 91 -19.91 -10.38 0.65
N VAL A 92 -19.71 -11.33 -0.26
CA VAL A 92 -18.62 -11.33 -1.23
C VAL A 92 -19.22 -11.35 -2.64
N VAL A 93 -18.91 -10.34 -3.44
CA VAL A 93 -19.31 -10.26 -4.84
C VAL A 93 -18.08 -10.52 -5.71
N THR A 94 -18.19 -11.44 -6.66
CA THR A 94 -17.17 -11.69 -7.69
C THR A 94 -17.77 -11.41 -9.06
N ALA A 95 -17.05 -10.65 -9.88
CA ALA A 95 -17.39 -10.39 -11.28
C ALA A 95 -16.45 -11.16 -12.21
N ARG A 96 -17.02 -11.75 -13.25
CA ARG A 96 -16.29 -12.51 -14.28
C ARG A 96 -16.80 -12.20 -15.68
N GLN A 97 -15.96 -12.41 -16.68
CA GLN A 97 -16.41 -12.52 -18.07
C GLN A 97 -17.17 -13.83 -18.30
N GLN A 98 -17.92 -13.90 -19.40
CA GLN A 98 -18.58 -15.13 -19.84
C GLN A 98 -17.63 -16.32 -20.01
N ASP A 99 -16.38 -16.07 -20.39
CA ASP A 99 -15.34 -17.09 -20.53
C ASP A 99 -14.72 -17.54 -19.18
N GLY A 100 -15.21 -17.00 -18.07
CA GLY A 100 -14.75 -17.30 -16.70
C GLY A 100 -13.59 -16.42 -16.22
N THR A 101 -13.06 -15.53 -17.06
CA THR A 101 -11.97 -14.61 -16.69
C THR A 101 -12.39 -13.74 -15.51
N PHE A 102 -11.57 -13.72 -14.46
CA PHE A 102 -11.80 -12.89 -13.28
C PHE A 102 -11.70 -11.40 -13.64
N LEU A 103 -12.68 -10.60 -13.23
CA LEU A 103 -12.72 -9.15 -13.48
C LEU A 103 -12.50 -8.34 -12.22
N ALA A 104 -13.23 -8.68 -11.17
CA ALA A 104 -13.15 -8.00 -9.89
C ALA A 104 -13.74 -8.85 -8.78
N ARG A 105 -13.40 -8.50 -7.54
CA ARG A 105 -14.10 -8.97 -6.36
C ARG A 105 -14.22 -7.80 -5.38
N ASN A 106 -15.23 -7.82 -4.54
CA ASN A 106 -15.25 -7.00 -3.34
C ASN A 106 -16.10 -7.67 -2.27
N SER A 107 -16.00 -7.21 -1.03
CA SER A 107 -16.79 -7.70 0.07
C SER A 107 -17.18 -6.58 1.04
N ALA A 108 -18.32 -6.73 1.70
CA ALA A 108 -18.79 -5.83 2.73
C ALA A 108 -19.36 -6.62 3.92
N GLU A 109 -19.22 -6.07 5.12
CA GLU A 109 -19.96 -6.55 6.30
C GLU A 109 -21.29 -5.80 6.41
N VAL A 110 -22.35 -6.53 6.73
CA VAL A 110 -23.70 -5.99 6.95
C VAL A 110 -24.29 -6.60 8.22
N GLU A 111 -24.90 -5.76 9.05
CA GLU A 111 -25.59 -6.18 10.26
C GLU A 111 -27.08 -6.33 9.96
N VAL A 112 -27.61 -7.54 10.15
CA VAL A 112 -29.01 -7.87 9.92
C VAL A 112 -29.79 -7.72 11.22
N THR A 113 -30.87 -6.94 11.17
CA THR A 113 -31.85 -6.79 12.24
C THR A 113 -33.09 -7.62 11.93
N ALA A 114 -33.72 -8.21 12.94
CA ALA A 114 -34.98 -8.94 12.78
C ALA A 114 -36.06 -8.05 12.14
N GLY A 115 -36.74 -8.57 11.12
CA GLY A 115 -37.84 -7.89 10.44
C GLY A 115 -37.43 -6.74 9.49
N GLU A 116 -36.13 -6.49 9.30
CA GLU A 116 -35.63 -5.45 8.40
C GLU A 116 -34.92 -6.05 7.18
N THR A 117 -35.11 -5.41 6.02
CA THR A 117 -34.28 -5.67 4.82
C THR A 117 -33.18 -4.64 4.73
N GLN A 118 -31.94 -5.08 4.86
CA GLN A 118 -30.77 -4.23 4.77
C GLN A 118 -30.26 -4.15 3.34
N ASN A 119 -30.13 -2.93 2.81
CA ASN A 119 -29.49 -2.70 1.52
C ASN A 119 -27.97 -2.67 1.71
N CYS A 120 -27.26 -3.53 0.98
CA CYS A 120 -25.81 -3.64 1.01
C CYS A 120 -25.23 -3.22 -0.36
N PRO A 121 -24.89 -1.93 -0.55
CA PRO A 121 -24.24 -1.48 -1.77
C PRO A 121 -22.79 -1.99 -1.80
N ILE A 122 -22.39 -2.63 -2.91
CA ILE A 122 -21.01 -3.09 -3.12
C ILE A 122 -20.50 -2.50 -4.43
N THR A 123 -19.48 -1.66 -4.32
CA THR A 123 -18.76 -1.12 -5.47
C THR A 123 -17.64 -2.07 -5.87
N LEU A 124 -17.60 -2.48 -7.13
CA LEU A 124 -16.52 -3.31 -7.67
C LEU A 124 -15.53 -2.43 -8.43
N ILE A 125 -14.24 -2.66 -8.16
CA ILE A 125 -13.16 -2.07 -8.94
C ILE A 125 -12.93 -2.98 -10.14
N LEU A 126 -13.60 -2.68 -11.24
CA LEU A 126 -13.43 -3.47 -12.45
C LEU A 126 -12.13 -3.07 -13.14
N ALA A 127 -11.22 -4.03 -13.27
CA ALA A 127 -10.41 -4.24 -14.44
C ALA A 127 -10.56 -3.16 -15.55
N GLY A 128 -9.61 -2.23 -15.63
CA GLY A 128 -9.61 -1.09 -16.56
C GLY A 128 -9.73 -1.49 -18.05
N ASN A 129 -10.47 -0.66 -18.79
CA ASN A 129 -10.71 -0.66 -20.25
C ASN A 129 -11.00 -2.03 -20.91
N LYS A 130 -12.30 -2.33 -21.10
CA LYS A 130 -12.84 -3.53 -21.79
C LYS A 130 -12.73 -4.84 -21.00
N GLY A 131 -12.96 -4.80 -19.68
CA GLY A 131 -12.88 -5.97 -18.82
C GLY A 131 -11.48 -6.58 -18.73
N LYS A 132 -10.42 -5.77 -18.86
CA LYS A 132 -9.04 -6.23 -18.69
C LYS A 132 -8.54 -5.92 -17.30
N VAL A 133 -8.16 -6.94 -16.56
CA VAL A 133 -7.59 -6.76 -15.21
C VAL A 133 -6.40 -5.80 -15.30
N PHE A 134 -6.39 -4.76 -14.46
CA PHE A 134 -5.27 -3.83 -14.40
C PHE A 134 -4.00 -4.62 -14.09
N SER A 135 -3.08 -4.63 -15.05
CA SER A 135 -1.88 -5.43 -15.03
C SER A 135 -0.74 -4.58 -15.57
N SER A 136 0.19 -4.24 -14.70
CA SER A 136 1.49 -3.72 -15.08
C SER A 136 2.22 -4.76 -15.91
N ASN A 137 2.61 -4.40 -17.13
CA ASN A 137 3.51 -5.19 -17.97
C ASN A 137 4.98 -4.84 -17.73
N TYR A 138 5.25 -4.05 -16.70
CA TYR A 138 6.56 -3.51 -16.34
C TYR A 138 6.66 -3.43 -14.81
N TYR A 139 7.84 -3.02 -14.32
CA TYR A 139 8.15 -2.71 -12.94
C TYR A 139 8.43 -1.21 -12.80
N VAL A 140 7.89 -0.54 -11.78
CA VAL A 140 8.32 0.80 -11.37
C VAL A 140 9.28 0.65 -10.22
N LEU A 141 10.57 0.84 -10.47
CA LEU A 141 11.58 0.80 -9.41
C LEU A 141 11.92 2.23 -8.99
N ARG A 142 12.16 2.41 -7.70
CA ARG A 142 12.67 3.67 -7.16
C ARG A 142 13.90 3.43 -6.31
N GLU A 143 14.95 4.21 -6.54
CA GLU A 143 16.12 4.25 -5.67
C GLU A 143 16.09 5.53 -4.81
N PRO A 144 16.16 5.42 -3.47
CA PRO A 144 16.45 6.55 -2.62
C PRO A 144 17.93 6.93 -2.73
N SER A 145 18.24 8.11 -3.27
CA SER A 145 19.59 8.66 -3.38
C SER A 145 19.74 9.93 -2.53
N GLY A 146 20.01 9.75 -1.23
CA GLY A 146 20.24 10.87 -0.31
C GLY A 146 19.03 11.81 -0.21
N SER A 147 19.16 13.06 -0.66
CA SER A 147 18.08 14.06 -0.69
C SER A 147 17.14 13.96 -1.90
N SER A 148 17.33 12.97 -2.78
CA SER A 148 16.58 12.79 -4.02
C SER A 148 16.07 11.36 -4.17
N SER A 149 14.98 11.19 -4.90
CA SER A 149 14.43 9.89 -5.31
C SER A 149 14.44 9.82 -6.83
N SER A 150 14.72 8.63 -7.38
CA SER A 150 14.67 8.41 -8.83
C SER A 150 13.78 7.22 -9.14
N ALA A 151 12.70 7.43 -9.90
CA ALA A 151 11.75 6.39 -10.32
C ALA A 151 11.84 6.09 -11.82
N GLU A 152 11.83 4.82 -12.20
CA GLU A 152 11.93 4.40 -13.62
C GLU A 152 11.09 3.15 -13.90
N PHE A 153 10.56 3.06 -15.12
CA PHE A 153 9.77 1.93 -15.62
C PHE A 153 10.65 0.93 -16.37
N PHE A 154 10.53 -0.35 -16.03
CA PHE A 154 11.29 -1.44 -16.63
C PHE A 154 10.39 -2.55 -17.14
N ASP A 155 10.45 -2.88 -18.44
CA ASP A 155 9.68 -4.01 -18.97
C ASP A 155 10.14 -5.35 -18.38
N ASN A 156 11.43 -5.45 -18.03
CA ASN A 156 12.02 -6.63 -17.39
C ASN A 156 13.11 -6.20 -16.40
N ILE A 157 13.33 -7.03 -15.37
CA ILE A 157 14.35 -6.80 -14.34
C ILE A 157 15.31 -7.99 -14.25
N SER A 158 16.55 -7.71 -13.87
CA SER A 158 17.62 -8.69 -13.69
C SER A 158 18.65 -8.17 -12.68
N SER A 159 19.62 -9.00 -12.33
CA SER A 159 20.67 -8.61 -11.38
C SER A 159 21.54 -7.42 -11.82
N SER A 160 21.57 -7.10 -13.11
CA SER A 160 22.29 -5.96 -13.67
C SER A 160 21.40 -4.75 -13.95
N THR A 161 20.13 -4.75 -13.54
CA THR A 161 19.24 -3.59 -13.70
C THR A 161 19.76 -2.43 -12.87
N THR A 162 19.79 -1.23 -13.48
CA THR A 162 20.25 0.04 -12.90
C THR A 162 19.23 1.13 -13.23
N ILE A 163 19.01 2.08 -12.31
CA ILE A 163 18.18 3.27 -12.57
C ILE A 163 19.06 4.37 -13.17
N SER A 164 18.57 5.01 -14.24
CA SER A 164 19.25 6.08 -14.96
C SER A 164 19.02 7.46 -14.34
N SER A 165 19.84 8.45 -14.71
CA SER A 165 19.91 9.78 -14.05
C SER A 165 18.78 10.77 -14.39
N MET A 166 17.73 10.35 -15.09
CA MET A 166 16.52 11.14 -15.22
C MET A 166 15.73 10.89 -13.93
N ASN A 167 15.66 11.90 -13.06
CA ASN A 167 15.36 11.71 -11.63
C ASN A 167 13.94 12.17 -11.26
N PRO A 168 12.85 11.49 -11.69
CA PRO A 168 11.55 11.78 -11.14
C PRO A 168 11.40 11.22 -9.73
N ASP A 169 10.78 12.01 -8.87
CA ASP A 169 10.53 11.67 -7.48
C ASP A 169 9.54 10.51 -7.35
N ASP A 170 8.53 10.46 -8.21
CA ASP A 170 7.48 9.44 -8.22
C ASP A 170 7.00 9.12 -9.63
N ALA A 171 6.38 7.96 -9.78
CA ALA A 171 5.89 7.42 -11.03
C ALA A 171 4.68 6.50 -10.83
N PHE A 172 3.67 6.62 -11.70
CA PHE A 172 2.48 5.76 -11.68
C PHE A 172 1.86 5.63 -13.08
N GLU A 173 1.19 4.53 -13.40
CA GLU A 173 0.49 4.35 -14.68
C GLU A 173 -1.03 4.39 -14.52
N ASP A 174 -1.71 4.99 -15.50
CA ASP A 174 -3.17 4.96 -15.58
C ASP A 174 -3.72 3.68 -16.24
N ILE A 175 -5.04 3.53 -16.26
CA ILE A 175 -5.70 2.37 -16.89
C ILE A 175 -5.56 2.32 -18.42
N ASP A 176 -5.15 3.41 -19.06
CA ASP A 176 -4.97 3.52 -20.50
C ASP A 176 -3.51 3.27 -20.93
N GLY A 177 -2.62 3.01 -19.96
CA GLY A 177 -1.22 2.73 -20.17
C GLY A 177 -0.34 3.99 -20.24
N ASN A 178 -0.88 5.16 -19.89
CA ASN A 178 -0.06 6.36 -19.79
C ASN A 178 0.73 6.34 -18.49
N LYS A 179 2.02 6.60 -18.61
CA LYS A 179 2.96 6.65 -17.50
C LYS A 179 3.10 8.10 -17.04
N TYR A 180 2.78 8.37 -15.79
CA TYR A 180 2.96 9.67 -15.15
C TYR A 180 4.22 9.65 -14.30
N TYR A 181 4.95 10.75 -14.33
CA TYR A 181 6.08 11.01 -13.47
C TYR A 181 5.92 12.39 -12.84
N ILE A 182 6.47 12.55 -11.63
CA ILE A 182 6.51 13.86 -10.98
C ILE A 182 7.93 14.24 -10.57
N ASN A 183 8.27 15.51 -10.77
CA ASN A 183 9.39 16.15 -10.06
C ASN A 183 8.79 17.10 -9.03
N ILE A 184 9.28 17.00 -7.79
CA ILE A 184 8.79 17.84 -6.70
C ILE A 184 9.85 18.90 -6.45
N ASN A 185 9.53 20.12 -6.87
CA ASN A 185 10.42 21.25 -6.67
C ASN A 185 10.10 21.88 -5.32
N ASP A 186 11.04 21.78 -4.37
CA ASP A 186 11.01 22.60 -3.16
C ASP A 186 11.06 24.07 -3.57
N VAL A 187 9.92 24.74 -3.48
CA VAL A 187 9.84 26.15 -3.84
C VAL A 187 10.62 26.90 -2.77
N SER A 188 11.67 27.61 -3.16
CA SER A 188 12.58 28.33 -2.24
C SER A 188 11.91 29.45 -1.43
N ASN A 189 10.60 29.65 -1.61
CA ASN A 189 9.79 30.61 -0.89
C ASN A 189 8.56 29.90 -0.27
N PRO A 190 8.50 29.72 1.07
CA PRO A 190 7.41 29.04 1.76
C PRO A 190 6.05 29.76 1.67
N SER A 191 5.98 30.94 1.04
CA SER A 191 4.73 31.69 0.84
C SER A 191 3.96 31.31 -0.44
N THR A 192 4.43 30.33 -1.22
CA THR A 192 3.81 29.93 -2.51
C THR A 192 3.39 28.46 -2.62
N GLY A 193 3.49 27.65 -1.57
CA GLY A 193 3.14 26.22 -1.60
C GLY A 193 4.24 25.30 -2.14
N LEU A 194 3.92 24.01 -2.35
CA LEU A 194 4.82 23.00 -2.94
C LEU A 194 4.41 22.72 -4.38
N ALA A 195 5.38 22.70 -5.31
CA ALA A 195 5.14 22.53 -6.74
C ALA A 195 5.51 21.14 -7.25
N PHE A 196 4.67 20.61 -8.13
CA PHE A 196 4.76 19.28 -8.73
C PHE A 196 4.75 19.43 -10.25
N ASP A 197 5.88 19.23 -10.90
CA ASP A 197 5.95 19.16 -12.35
C ASP A 197 5.49 17.77 -12.80
N ILE A 198 4.50 17.72 -13.68
CA ILE A 198 3.89 16.49 -14.17
C ILE A 198 4.42 16.20 -15.57
N PHE A 199 4.91 14.98 -15.77
CA PHE A 199 5.38 14.49 -17.06
C PHE A 199 4.57 13.27 -17.45
N LYS A 200 4.13 13.22 -18.71
CA LYS A 200 3.39 12.11 -19.27
C LYS A 200 4.22 11.38 -20.32
N ASN A 201 4.34 10.06 -20.15
CA ASN A 201 5.05 9.15 -21.04
C ASN A 201 6.55 9.46 -21.23
N ASN A 202 7.20 9.97 -20.17
CA ASN A 202 8.64 10.20 -20.07
C ASN A 202 9.20 11.18 -21.12
N THR A 203 8.64 12.39 -21.15
CA THR A 203 9.13 13.52 -21.96
C THR A 203 10.12 14.37 -21.17
N ASP A 204 11.12 14.96 -21.83
CA ASP A 204 12.08 15.90 -21.19
C ASP A 204 11.44 17.24 -20.74
N THR A 205 10.18 17.46 -21.11
CA THR A 205 9.40 18.65 -20.79
C THR A 205 8.18 18.27 -19.97
N SER A 206 7.91 18.99 -18.88
CA SER A 206 6.69 18.83 -18.13
C SER A 206 5.49 19.24 -18.97
N ASP A 207 4.39 18.50 -18.87
CA ASP A 207 3.12 18.82 -19.51
C ASP A 207 2.45 20.01 -18.81
N TYR A 208 2.53 20.03 -17.47
CA TYR A 208 1.99 21.10 -16.63
C TYR A 208 2.57 21.01 -15.20
N THR A 209 2.44 22.10 -14.45
CA THR A 209 2.85 22.20 -13.04
C THR A 209 1.63 22.39 -12.15
N ILE A 210 1.55 21.60 -11.08
CA ILE A 210 0.55 21.73 -10.03
C ILE A 210 1.18 22.33 -8.78
N THR A 211 0.57 23.37 -8.22
CA THR A 211 1.01 23.96 -6.95
C THR A 211 -0.04 23.73 -5.87
N ILE A 212 0.36 23.20 -4.72
CA ILE A 212 -0.49 23.04 -3.55
C ILE A 212 -0.12 24.12 -2.53
N ASP A 213 -0.99 25.12 -2.37
CA ASP A 213 -0.76 26.20 -1.40
C ASP A 213 -0.77 25.68 0.05
N GLY A 214 0.11 26.22 0.89
CA GLY A 214 0.31 25.78 2.27
C GLY A 214 1.11 24.48 2.46
N ALA A 215 1.31 23.68 1.41
CA ALA A 215 2.22 22.53 1.46
C ALA A 215 3.69 22.99 1.45
N SER A 216 4.53 22.28 2.18
CA SER A 216 5.99 22.55 2.28
C SER A 216 6.84 21.29 2.45
N LYS A 217 6.23 20.10 2.40
CA LYS A 217 6.90 18.80 2.44
C LYS A 217 6.17 17.80 1.54
N LYS A 218 6.94 16.98 0.83
CA LYS A 218 6.42 15.84 0.07
C LYS A 218 6.10 14.65 0.97
N PHE A 219 5.24 13.76 0.49
CA PHE A 219 5.15 12.41 1.03
C PHE A 219 6.32 11.58 0.49
N ALA A 220 6.59 10.44 1.14
CA ALA A 220 7.46 9.44 0.51
C ALA A 220 6.85 8.99 -0.82
N ASP A 221 5.54 8.75 -0.83
CA ASP A 221 4.75 8.35 -2.00
C ASP A 221 3.69 9.42 -2.23
N SER A 222 4.04 10.39 -3.08
CA SER A 222 3.21 11.57 -3.33
C SER A 222 2.25 11.36 -4.50
N LEU A 223 2.40 10.29 -5.29
CA LEU A 223 1.58 10.01 -6.46
C LEU A 223 0.80 8.70 -6.30
N TYR A 224 -0.49 8.72 -6.61
CA TYR A 224 -1.30 7.51 -6.67
C TYR A 224 -2.35 7.62 -7.77
N TYR A 225 -2.67 6.51 -8.45
CA TYR A 225 -3.73 6.50 -9.44
C TYR A 225 -4.94 5.67 -8.99
N ASP A 226 -6.11 6.30 -8.97
CA ASP A 226 -7.40 5.68 -8.68
C ASP A 226 -8.05 5.16 -9.98
N PRO A 227 -8.08 3.84 -10.19
CA PRO A 227 -8.62 3.26 -11.42
C PRO A 227 -10.15 3.33 -11.50
N VAL A 228 -10.87 3.52 -10.38
CA VAL A 228 -12.34 3.60 -10.37
C VAL A 228 -12.82 4.93 -10.94
N ASN A 229 -12.19 6.02 -10.50
CA ASN A 229 -12.55 7.37 -10.95
C ASN A 229 -11.76 7.86 -12.17
N ASN A 230 -10.80 7.04 -12.65
CA ASN A 230 -9.79 7.44 -13.63
C ASN A 230 -9.13 8.76 -13.22
N SER A 231 -8.50 8.73 -12.04
CA SER A 231 -8.09 9.95 -11.33
C SER A 231 -6.67 9.78 -10.79
N LEU A 232 -5.77 10.65 -11.22
CA LEU A 232 -4.42 10.76 -10.65
C LEU A 232 -4.49 11.69 -9.43
N TRP A 233 -3.90 11.23 -8.32
CA TRP A 233 -3.87 11.91 -7.03
C TRP A 233 -2.46 12.35 -6.67
N ILE A 234 -2.36 13.53 -6.07
CA ILE A 234 -1.15 14.04 -5.45
C ILE A 234 -1.39 14.27 -3.96
N GLY A 235 -0.43 13.85 -3.14
CA GLY A 235 -0.41 14.07 -1.69
C GLY A 235 0.81 14.89 -1.24
N ALA A 236 0.57 15.84 -0.32
CA ALA A 236 1.61 16.70 0.26
C ALA A 236 1.27 17.07 1.72
N MET A 237 2.21 17.65 2.47
CA MET A 237 1.94 18.22 3.81
C MET A 237 2.61 19.55 4.06
N SER A 238 2.12 20.29 5.06
CA SER A 238 2.82 21.44 5.63
C SER A 238 3.91 21.01 6.60
N SER A 239 4.76 21.97 7.01
CA SER A 239 5.70 21.80 8.11
C SER A 239 5.04 21.51 9.47
N SER A 240 3.77 21.88 9.63
CA SER A 240 2.93 21.60 10.80
C SER A 240 2.10 20.32 10.68
N ASN A 241 2.40 19.46 9.69
CA ASN A 241 1.71 18.20 9.42
C ASN A 241 0.21 18.36 9.12
N GLU A 242 -0.18 19.46 8.47
CA GLU A 242 -1.46 19.54 7.76
C GLU A 242 -1.31 18.85 6.41
N TYR A 243 -2.21 17.93 6.07
CA TYR A 243 -2.13 17.22 4.78
C TYR A 243 -2.98 17.87 3.72
N PHE A 244 -2.49 17.70 2.50
CA PHE A 244 -3.11 18.19 1.31
C PHE A 244 -3.22 17.06 0.29
N PHE A 245 -4.40 16.89 -0.27
CA PHE A 245 -4.67 15.95 -1.35
C PHE A 245 -5.30 16.71 -2.51
N ALA A 246 -4.77 16.50 -3.72
CA ALA A 246 -5.38 16.95 -4.95
C ALA A 246 -5.66 15.72 -5.82
N LYS A 247 -6.75 15.74 -6.59
CA LYS A 247 -7.18 14.61 -7.42
C LYS A 247 -7.56 15.07 -8.82
N ASP A 248 -7.74 14.11 -9.71
CA ASP A 248 -8.03 14.33 -11.13
C ASP A 248 -6.93 15.14 -11.84
N ILE A 249 -5.70 15.03 -11.36
CA ILE A 249 -4.55 15.76 -11.90
C ILE A 249 -4.32 15.40 -13.37
N ASN A 250 -4.58 14.16 -13.76
CA ASN A 250 -4.50 13.67 -15.13
C ASN A 250 -5.53 14.27 -16.10
N LYS A 251 -6.52 15.04 -15.60
CA LYS A 251 -7.56 15.70 -16.41
C LYS A 251 -7.23 17.17 -16.69
N LEU A 252 -6.11 17.66 -16.18
CA LEU A 252 -5.62 19.01 -16.41
C LEU A 252 -4.74 19.04 -17.67
N GLU A 253 -4.74 20.20 -18.34
CA GLU A 253 -3.91 20.48 -19.53
C GLU A 253 -3.14 21.80 -19.39
N TYR A 254 -3.08 22.34 -18.16
CA TYR A 254 -2.53 23.66 -17.87
C TYR A 254 -2.06 23.72 -16.41
N ASN A 255 -1.22 24.71 -16.09
CA ASN A 255 -0.72 24.90 -14.73
C ASN A 255 -1.85 25.34 -13.80
N GLU A 256 -1.95 24.70 -12.64
CA GLU A 256 -3.03 24.96 -11.68
C GLU A 256 -2.46 25.16 -10.27
N THR A 257 -3.08 26.08 -9.51
CA THR A 257 -2.76 26.30 -8.11
C THR A 257 -3.97 25.98 -7.26
N PHE A 258 -3.91 24.86 -6.54
CA PHE A 258 -4.93 24.50 -5.56
C PHE A 258 -4.73 25.36 -4.31
N SER A 259 -5.73 26.18 -4.01
CA SER A 259 -5.75 27.10 -2.88
C SER A 259 -7.08 26.98 -2.15
N ASN A 260 -7.05 27.10 -0.81
CA ASN A 260 -8.17 26.88 0.14
C ASN A 260 -8.42 25.41 0.56
N LYS A 261 -8.72 25.23 1.87
CA LYS A 261 -9.11 23.94 2.50
C LYS A 261 -10.43 23.34 1.97
N THR A 262 -11.13 24.02 1.07
CA THR A 262 -12.35 23.49 0.43
C THR A 262 -12.00 22.47 -0.63
N GLU A 263 -10.95 22.71 -1.43
CA GLU A 263 -10.44 21.78 -2.44
C GLU A 263 -9.53 20.72 -1.85
N ILE A 264 -9.15 20.91 -0.58
CA ILE A 264 -8.16 20.11 0.10
C ILE A 264 -8.60 19.79 1.55
N PRO A 265 -8.84 18.52 1.90
CA PRO A 265 -9.28 18.13 3.23
C PRO A 265 -8.15 18.25 4.27
N THR A 266 -8.44 18.93 5.39
CA THR A 266 -7.55 18.96 6.55
C THR A 266 -7.69 17.69 7.40
N TYR A 267 -6.58 17.00 7.66
CA TYR A 267 -6.49 15.80 8.49
C TYR A 267 -5.22 15.91 9.37
N TYR A 268 -5.17 15.33 10.58
CA TYR A 268 -4.04 15.51 11.53
C TYR A 268 -3.59 14.24 12.30
N PRO A 269 -3.31 13.11 11.65
CA PRO A 269 -2.85 11.93 12.39
C PRO A 269 -1.36 11.86 12.82
N GLY A 270 -0.39 12.50 12.15
CA GLY A 270 1.05 12.27 12.37
C GLY A 270 2.01 12.69 11.25
N GLU A 271 2.88 11.82 10.75
CA GLU A 271 3.64 11.99 9.49
C GLU A 271 3.18 10.91 8.50
N ILE A 272 2.63 11.27 7.33
CA ILE A 272 2.12 10.30 6.35
C ILE A 272 3.28 9.57 5.66
N THR A 273 3.15 8.25 5.56
CA THR A 273 4.13 7.39 4.90
C THR A 273 3.64 6.91 3.53
N ALA A 274 2.35 6.59 3.41
CA ALA A 274 1.74 6.13 2.17
C ALA A 274 0.22 6.39 2.18
N PHE A 275 -0.39 6.46 1.00
CA PHE A 275 -1.84 6.51 0.85
C PHE A 275 -2.29 5.73 -0.38
N ALA A 276 -3.56 5.30 -0.38
CA ALA A 276 -4.19 4.68 -1.54
C ALA A 276 -5.65 5.11 -1.62
N ALA A 277 -6.09 5.53 -2.81
CA ALA A 277 -7.44 5.99 -3.08
C ALA A 277 -8.14 5.11 -4.12
N SER A 278 -9.44 4.86 -3.94
CA SER A 278 -10.24 4.13 -4.91
C SER A 278 -11.72 4.49 -4.80
N GLY A 279 -12.26 5.19 -5.80
CA GLY A 279 -13.66 5.60 -5.78
C GLY A 279 -13.93 6.59 -4.66
N THR A 280 -14.68 6.18 -3.65
CA THR A 280 -14.99 6.98 -2.44
C THR A 280 -14.16 6.57 -1.23
N GLU A 281 -13.22 5.66 -1.39
CA GLU A 281 -12.42 5.09 -0.31
C GLU A 281 -11.00 5.65 -0.33
N LEU A 282 -10.45 5.87 0.86
CA LEU A 282 -9.07 6.29 1.06
C LEU A 282 -8.48 5.55 2.25
N TYR A 283 -7.25 5.09 2.10
CA TYR A 283 -6.44 4.53 3.17
C TYR A 283 -5.19 5.40 3.33
N ILE A 284 -4.89 5.76 4.58
CA ILE A 284 -3.77 6.64 4.92
C ILE A 284 -2.94 5.95 6.00
N ALA A 285 -1.67 5.72 5.70
CA ALA A 285 -0.69 5.30 6.69
C ALA A 285 0.09 6.51 7.20
N TYR A 286 0.34 6.51 8.50
CA TYR A 286 1.11 7.56 9.15
C TYR A 286 1.87 7.05 10.36
N THR A 287 2.84 7.82 10.83
CA THR A 287 3.54 7.60 12.09
C THR A 287 3.20 8.69 13.10
N ASN A 288 3.01 8.32 14.36
CA ASN A 288 2.84 9.26 15.46
C ASN A 288 3.65 8.76 16.66
N ASN A 289 4.58 9.58 17.15
CA ASN A 289 5.52 9.23 18.22
C ASN A 289 6.22 7.87 17.97
N GLY A 290 6.65 7.63 16.74
CA GLY A 290 7.33 6.39 16.32
C GLY A 290 6.43 5.16 16.15
N THR A 291 5.11 5.26 16.41
CA THR A 291 4.16 4.17 16.16
C THR A 291 3.49 4.37 14.80
N SER A 292 3.43 3.33 13.98
CA SER A 292 2.76 3.38 12.68
C SER A 292 1.31 2.95 12.77
N TYR A 293 0.44 3.69 12.07
CA TYR A 293 -1.00 3.52 12.05
C TYR A 293 -1.54 3.49 10.63
N LEU A 294 -2.66 2.80 10.45
CA LEU A 294 -3.48 2.86 9.26
C LEU A 294 -4.87 3.40 9.61
N GLN A 295 -5.31 4.43 8.90
CA GLN A 295 -6.67 4.94 8.94
C GLN A 295 -7.36 4.66 7.61
N ARG A 296 -8.59 4.13 7.67
CA ARG A 296 -9.53 4.19 6.55
C ARG A 296 -10.37 5.45 6.63
N ALA A 297 -10.65 6.07 5.51
CA ALA A 297 -11.51 7.23 5.39
C ALA A 297 -12.39 7.16 4.13
N THR A 298 -13.45 7.96 4.12
CA THR A 298 -14.31 8.15 2.94
C THR A 298 -14.14 9.53 2.36
N ILE A 299 -14.20 9.60 1.04
CA ILE A 299 -14.18 10.83 0.24
C ILE A 299 -15.62 11.20 -0.11
N THR A 300 -16.01 12.46 0.15
CA THR A 300 -17.30 13.01 -0.29
C THR A 300 -17.12 14.40 -0.91
N GLY A 301 -18.00 14.78 -1.84
CA GLY A 301 -17.88 16.04 -2.59
C GLY A 301 -17.33 15.84 -4.00
N ASN A 302 -17.10 16.94 -4.72
CA ASN A 302 -16.62 16.95 -6.11
C ASN A 302 -15.55 18.04 -6.29
N ASN A 303 -14.76 18.03 -7.36
CA ASN A 303 -13.66 18.98 -7.49
C ASN A 303 -14.10 20.45 -7.67
N ASN A 304 -15.30 20.68 -8.20
CA ASN A 304 -15.78 22.02 -8.51
C ASN A 304 -16.23 22.79 -7.25
N ASP A 305 -16.71 22.07 -6.24
CA ASP A 305 -17.18 22.63 -4.96
C ASP A 305 -16.28 22.23 -3.77
N GLY A 306 -15.21 21.48 -4.06
CA GLY A 306 -14.33 20.90 -3.06
C GLY A 306 -14.73 19.50 -2.57
N PHE A 307 -13.79 18.81 -1.90
CA PHE A 307 -14.04 17.48 -1.33
C PHE A 307 -13.54 17.36 0.10
N THR A 308 -14.12 16.42 0.84
CA THR A 308 -13.80 16.15 2.23
C THR A 308 -13.37 14.70 2.42
N ILE A 309 -12.42 14.48 3.32
CA ILE A 309 -12.01 13.16 3.83
C ILE A 309 -12.56 13.03 5.24
N THR A 310 -13.30 11.97 5.50
CA THR A 310 -13.85 11.67 6.84
C THR A 310 -13.36 10.31 7.29
N ALA A 311 -12.65 10.26 8.42
CA ALA A 311 -12.18 9.02 9.02
C ALA A 311 -13.36 8.05 9.29
N LYS A 312 -13.11 6.76 9.03
CA LYS A 312 -14.05 5.66 9.30
C LYS A 312 -13.45 4.73 10.34
N GLY A 313 -14.05 4.74 11.52
CA GLY A 313 -13.55 3.99 12.67
C GLY A 313 -12.23 4.52 13.22
N GLU A 314 -11.73 3.84 14.24
CA GLU A 314 -10.45 4.15 14.86
C GLU A 314 -9.29 3.69 13.97
N ALA A 315 -8.21 4.47 13.93
CA ALA A 315 -6.96 4.05 13.33
C ALA A 315 -6.39 2.84 14.07
N GLN A 316 -5.84 1.87 13.34
CA GLN A 316 -5.20 0.68 13.93
C GLN A 316 -3.69 0.80 13.84
N SER A 317 -2.98 0.55 14.95
CA SER A 317 -1.52 0.47 14.93
C SER A 317 -1.05 -0.82 14.27
N THR A 318 0.18 -0.84 13.74
CA THR A 318 0.79 -2.06 13.20
C THR A 318 0.81 -3.21 14.22
N GLN A 319 1.02 -2.90 15.51
CA GLN A 319 0.95 -3.89 16.61
C GLN A 319 -0.45 -4.49 16.76
N SER A 320 -1.49 -3.67 16.69
CA SER A 320 -2.88 -4.17 16.73
C SER A 320 -3.25 -5.01 15.50
N MET A 321 -2.56 -4.80 14.38
CA MET A 321 -2.67 -5.61 13.15
C MET A 321 -1.83 -6.90 13.19
N GLY A 322 -1.10 -7.17 14.29
CA GLY A 322 -0.33 -8.39 14.50
C GLY A 322 1.09 -8.39 13.92
N VAL A 323 1.64 -7.21 13.64
CA VAL A 323 3.05 -6.99 13.20
C VAL A 323 3.67 -5.82 13.95
N ASP A 324 4.93 -5.50 13.69
CA ASP A 324 5.57 -4.29 14.22
C ASP A 324 6.31 -3.55 13.09
N GLY A 325 6.69 -2.31 13.32
CA GLY A 325 7.35 -1.47 12.31
C GLY A 325 6.42 -0.50 11.58
N GLN A 326 6.89 0.00 10.44
CA GLN A 326 6.30 1.09 9.68
C GLN A 326 5.60 0.58 8.42
N ILE A 327 4.42 1.12 8.13
CA ILE A 327 3.76 0.90 6.85
C ILE A 327 4.52 1.67 5.77
N THR A 328 5.03 0.97 4.77
CA THR A 328 5.85 1.53 3.69
C THR A 328 5.05 1.78 2.42
N ASP A 329 3.98 1.03 2.18
CA ASP A 329 3.14 1.19 0.99
C ASP A 329 1.74 0.59 1.19
N ILE A 330 0.77 1.07 0.40
CA ILE A 330 -0.63 0.65 0.41
C ILE A 330 -1.13 0.50 -1.03
N LEU A 331 -1.88 -0.58 -1.28
CA LEU A 331 -2.56 -0.80 -2.55
C LEU A 331 -4.01 -1.20 -2.32
N ILE A 332 -4.95 -0.48 -2.94
CA ILE A 332 -6.33 -0.97 -3.10
C ILE A 332 -6.42 -1.73 -4.42
N HIS A 333 -6.58 -3.03 -4.33
CA HIS A 333 -6.48 -3.92 -5.48
C HIS A 333 -7.87 -4.26 -6.05
N TYR A 334 -7.94 -4.62 -7.34
CA TYR A 334 -9.22 -4.87 -8.03
C TYR A 334 -9.95 -6.14 -7.53
N ASP A 335 -9.29 -6.97 -6.71
CA ASP A 335 -9.93 -8.06 -5.98
C ASP A 335 -10.68 -7.60 -4.71
N GLY A 336 -10.69 -6.29 -4.46
CA GLY A 336 -11.44 -5.63 -3.39
C GLY A 336 -10.78 -5.72 -2.02
N TYR A 337 -9.56 -6.26 -1.96
CA TYR A 337 -8.74 -6.19 -0.77
C TYR A 337 -7.81 -4.97 -0.80
N VAL A 338 -7.42 -4.55 0.39
CA VAL A 338 -6.34 -3.60 0.59
C VAL A 338 -5.11 -4.36 1.04
N TYR A 339 -4.01 -4.16 0.33
CA TYR A 339 -2.72 -4.75 0.65
C TYR A 339 -1.82 -3.68 1.27
N VAL A 340 -1.17 -4.04 2.38
CA VAL A 340 -0.31 -3.12 3.12
C VAL A 340 1.04 -3.77 3.34
N LEU A 341 2.11 -3.06 2.97
CA LEU A 341 3.48 -3.48 3.27
C LEU A 341 3.90 -2.89 4.61
N VAL A 342 4.47 -3.73 5.46
CA VAL A 342 5.04 -3.31 6.75
C VAL A 342 6.50 -3.73 6.80
N ALA A 343 7.40 -2.78 7.07
CA ALA A 343 8.82 -3.03 7.23
C ALA A 343 9.30 -2.67 8.63
N GLN A 344 10.23 -3.47 9.14
CA GLN A 344 10.98 -3.18 10.34
C GLN A 344 12.47 -3.46 10.09
N THR A 345 13.26 -2.40 10.02
CA THR A 345 14.68 -2.46 9.67
C THR A 345 15.55 -1.69 10.66
N GLY A 346 16.79 -2.12 10.86
CA GLY A 346 17.75 -1.48 11.75
C GLY A 346 17.43 -1.66 13.22
N GLU A 347 17.66 -0.62 14.02
CA GLU A 347 17.18 -0.56 15.41
C GLU A 347 15.68 -0.23 15.43
N LYS A 348 15.01 -0.40 16.57
CA LYS A 348 13.53 -0.32 16.70
C LYS A 348 12.85 0.90 16.03
N TYR A 349 13.58 1.97 15.73
CA TYR A 349 13.09 3.22 15.12
C TYR A 349 13.93 3.72 13.92
N ALA A 350 14.71 2.86 13.27
CA ALA A 350 15.51 3.23 12.10
C ALA A 350 14.76 2.91 10.79
N THR A 351 14.91 3.77 9.78
CA THR A 351 14.39 3.54 8.42
C THR A 351 15.25 2.58 7.61
N ASP A 352 16.46 2.34 8.10
CA ASP A 352 17.61 1.77 7.41
C ASP A 352 18.26 0.68 8.27
N ALA A 353 18.93 -0.28 7.64
CA ALA A 353 19.63 -1.35 8.36
C ALA A 353 20.98 -0.85 8.90
N TYR A 354 20.97 -0.32 10.13
CA TYR A 354 22.15 0.16 10.84
C TYR A 354 22.41 -0.57 12.16
N LEU A 355 23.68 -0.77 12.48
CA LEU A 355 24.18 -1.14 13.80
C LEU A 355 25.06 0.00 14.31
N THR A 356 24.58 0.75 15.32
CA THR A 356 25.19 2.04 15.68
C THR A 356 25.78 2.11 17.08
N SER A 357 25.35 1.25 18.01
CA SER A 357 25.70 1.39 19.43
C SER A 357 26.03 0.07 20.12
N GLU A 358 26.82 0.18 21.19
CA GLU A 358 27.13 -0.91 22.13
C GLU A 358 25.92 -1.36 22.95
N THR A 359 24.87 -0.53 23.03
CA THR A 359 23.64 -0.79 23.78
C THR A 359 22.57 -1.53 22.99
N THR A 360 22.81 -1.72 21.69
CA THR A 360 21.86 -2.34 20.77
C THR A 360 21.73 -3.82 21.11
N LYS A 361 20.55 -4.23 21.57
CA LYS A 361 20.27 -5.64 21.93
C LYS A 361 19.58 -6.41 20.82
N ALA A 362 18.93 -5.69 19.90
CA ALA A 362 18.19 -6.28 18.80
C ALA A 362 18.36 -5.47 17.51
N ILE A 363 18.50 -6.19 16.41
CA ILE A 363 18.46 -5.65 15.04
C ILE A 363 17.30 -6.31 14.30
N TYR A 364 16.64 -5.50 13.48
CA TYR A 364 15.51 -5.89 12.65
C TYR A 364 15.91 -5.82 11.18
N SER A 365 15.47 -6.81 10.43
CA SER A 365 15.40 -6.76 8.97
C SER A 365 14.33 -7.76 8.59
N ARG A 366 13.07 -7.36 8.77
CA ARG A 366 11.90 -8.18 8.51
C ARG A 366 10.78 -7.33 7.95
N GLY A 367 9.76 -7.99 7.40
CA GLY A 367 8.52 -7.31 7.08
C GLY A 367 7.40 -8.26 6.71
N ALA A 368 6.25 -7.70 6.37
CA ALA A 368 5.04 -8.46 6.04
C ALA A 368 4.28 -7.78 4.91
N ILE A 369 3.47 -8.57 4.21
CA ILE A 369 2.29 -8.08 3.52
C ILE A 369 1.05 -8.48 4.32
N LEU A 370 0.17 -7.51 4.57
CA LEU A 370 -1.13 -7.70 5.19
C LEU A 370 -2.21 -7.59 4.11
N ARG A 371 -3.23 -8.45 4.19
CA ARG A 371 -4.44 -8.36 3.36
C ARG A 371 -5.62 -7.95 4.23
N LEU A 372 -6.22 -6.81 3.93
CA LEU A 372 -7.30 -6.20 4.68
C LEU A 372 -8.59 -6.16 3.86
N TYR A 373 -9.73 -6.23 4.53
CA TYR A 373 -11.03 -5.90 3.94
C TYR A 373 -11.71 -4.79 4.75
N SER A 374 -12.49 -3.98 4.05
CA SER A 374 -13.27 -2.90 4.65
C SER A 374 -14.43 -3.45 5.48
N THR A 375 -14.77 -2.78 6.57
CA THR A 375 -15.95 -3.06 7.42
C THR A 375 -16.83 -1.81 7.52
N SER A 376 -17.99 -1.86 8.15
CA SER A 376 -18.79 -0.63 8.37
C SER A 376 -18.05 0.43 9.20
N ASN A 377 -17.15 0.00 10.09
CA ASN A 377 -16.46 0.82 11.08
C ASN A 377 -14.92 0.81 10.91
N GLY A 378 -14.42 0.74 9.68
CA GLY A 378 -12.98 0.73 9.38
C GLY A 378 -12.57 -0.45 8.52
N PHE A 379 -11.69 -1.31 9.03
CA PHE A 379 -11.16 -2.48 8.33
C PHE A 379 -10.75 -3.60 9.30
N LYS A 380 -10.51 -4.79 8.76
CA LYS A 380 -9.97 -5.95 9.49
C LYS A 380 -8.85 -6.63 8.69
N VAL A 381 -7.84 -7.11 9.40
CA VAL A 381 -6.79 -7.98 8.83
C VAL A 381 -7.39 -9.36 8.56
N SER A 382 -7.33 -9.82 7.32
CA SER A 382 -7.76 -11.18 6.93
C SER A 382 -6.62 -12.18 6.87
N ALA A 383 -5.41 -11.72 6.54
CA ALA A 383 -4.24 -12.57 6.41
C ALA A 383 -2.96 -11.73 6.52
N LYS A 384 -1.88 -12.42 6.92
CA LYS A 384 -0.51 -11.91 6.99
C LYS A 384 0.44 -12.98 6.46
N THR A 385 1.46 -12.59 5.69
CA THR A 385 2.56 -13.49 5.30
C THR A 385 3.90 -12.77 5.21
N GLY A 386 4.99 -13.52 5.20
CA GLY A 386 6.36 -13.03 5.03
C GLY A 386 7.08 -12.55 6.30
N TRP A 387 6.43 -12.63 7.47
CA TRP A 387 6.91 -12.05 8.73
C TRP A 387 7.79 -12.99 9.55
N THR A 388 8.89 -12.48 10.10
CA THR A 388 9.77 -13.20 11.03
C THR A 388 9.33 -12.96 12.48
N GLU A 389 8.72 -13.96 13.12
CA GLU A 389 8.15 -13.83 14.47
C GLU A 389 9.20 -13.76 15.59
N SER A 390 10.19 -14.66 15.56
CA SER A 390 11.19 -14.82 16.61
C SER A 390 12.56 -14.33 16.17
N ALA A 391 13.32 -13.78 17.13
CA ALA A 391 14.73 -13.51 16.91
C ALA A 391 15.56 -14.80 16.98
N ARG A 392 16.70 -14.80 16.28
CA ARG A 392 17.85 -15.67 16.60
C ARG A 392 18.92 -14.82 17.30
N THR A 393 19.69 -15.40 18.21
CA THR A 393 20.79 -14.68 18.87
C THR A 393 22.12 -15.08 18.24
N ILE A 394 22.94 -14.09 17.90
CA ILE A 394 24.32 -14.30 17.41
C ILE A 394 25.34 -13.70 18.37
N TYR A 395 26.59 -14.15 18.28
CA TYR A 395 27.66 -13.81 19.23
C TYR A 395 28.99 -13.58 18.53
N THR A 396 29.80 -12.69 19.09
CA THR A 396 31.24 -12.66 18.84
C THR A 396 31.89 -13.85 19.54
N LYS A 397 32.63 -14.69 18.80
CA LYS A 397 33.24 -15.93 19.31
C LYS A 397 34.76 -15.81 19.41
N GLY A 398 35.35 -16.54 20.35
CA GLY A 398 36.80 -16.62 20.56
C GLY A 398 37.45 -15.40 21.19
N ASP A 399 38.73 -15.53 21.52
CA ASP A 399 39.50 -14.47 22.17
C ASP A 399 39.90 -13.39 21.17
N LEU A 400 39.72 -12.12 21.55
CA LEU A 400 40.11 -10.97 20.73
C LEU A 400 41.63 -11.00 20.48
N PRO A 401 42.09 -10.93 19.21
CA PRO A 401 43.52 -10.90 18.91
C PRO A 401 44.23 -9.69 19.54
N ASP A 402 45.42 -9.91 20.11
CA ASP A 402 46.24 -8.86 20.75
C ASP A 402 46.49 -7.64 19.84
N ALA A 403 46.59 -7.87 18.52
CA ALA A 403 46.77 -6.81 17.53
C ALA A 403 45.59 -5.83 17.46
N LEU A 404 44.36 -6.29 17.77
CA LEU A 404 43.15 -5.47 17.83
C LEU A 404 42.90 -4.89 19.22
N ASN A 405 43.46 -5.51 20.26
CA ASN A 405 43.30 -5.11 21.67
C ASN A 405 44.28 -4.01 22.12
N SER A 406 45.05 -3.43 21.19
CA SER A 406 46.02 -2.37 21.52
C SER A 406 45.37 -0.99 21.59
N PRO A 407 45.59 -0.20 22.67
CA PRO A 407 45.09 1.18 22.78
C PRO A 407 45.59 2.12 21.67
N SER A 408 46.64 1.75 20.95
CA SER A 408 47.25 2.53 19.87
C SER A 408 46.71 2.16 18.47
N SER A 409 45.77 1.23 18.39
CA SER A 409 45.28 0.66 17.14
C SER A 409 44.41 1.62 16.32
N GLY A 410 43.90 2.70 16.94
CA GLY A 410 42.98 3.65 16.31
C GLY A 410 41.57 3.10 16.07
N VAL A 411 41.29 1.89 16.58
CA VAL A 411 40.08 1.12 16.26
C VAL A 411 39.36 0.58 17.50
N GLN A 412 39.73 1.11 18.67
CA GLN A 412 39.26 0.62 19.96
C GLN A 412 37.73 0.72 20.12
N ASP A 413 37.10 1.78 19.60
CA ASP A 413 35.63 1.96 19.70
C ASP A 413 34.87 0.89 18.90
N SER A 414 35.38 0.56 17.72
CA SER A 414 34.86 -0.53 16.88
C SER A 414 35.00 -1.90 17.56
N VAL A 415 36.15 -2.15 18.17
CA VAL A 415 36.41 -3.38 18.93
C VAL A 415 35.49 -3.45 20.14
N THR A 416 35.35 -2.37 20.91
CA THR A 416 34.49 -2.32 22.10
C THR A 416 33.03 -2.61 21.74
N THR A 417 32.56 -2.05 20.62
CA THR A 417 31.22 -2.36 20.09
C THR A 417 31.06 -3.84 19.73
N LEU A 418 32.01 -4.45 19.02
CA LEU A 418 31.95 -5.87 18.66
C LEU A 418 32.00 -6.79 19.89
N GLU A 419 32.81 -6.42 20.87
CA GLU A 419 32.98 -7.18 22.11
C GLU A 419 31.74 -7.09 23.02
N SER A 420 30.95 -6.01 22.94
CA SER A 420 29.70 -5.89 23.71
C SER A 420 28.69 -6.98 23.34
N PHE A 421 28.75 -7.51 22.13
CA PHE A 421 27.88 -8.58 21.63
C PHE A 421 28.32 -10.01 22.04
N ARG A 422 29.34 -10.17 22.89
CA ARG A 422 29.68 -11.49 23.47
C ARG A 422 28.53 -12.10 24.28
N ASN A 423 27.65 -11.26 24.82
CA ASN A 423 26.46 -11.70 25.55
C ASN A 423 25.23 -11.92 24.64
N GLY A 424 25.38 -11.73 23.33
CA GLY A 424 24.35 -11.97 22.33
C GLY A 424 23.76 -10.70 21.74
N LEU A 425 23.46 -10.78 20.44
CA LEU A 425 22.68 -9.81 19.67
C LEU A 425 21.49 -10.52 19.04
N ASP A 426 20.28 -10.06 19.34
CA ASP A 426 19.05 -10.63 18.79
C ASP A 426 18.78 -10.11 17.37
N LEU A 427 18.61 -11.02 16.42
CA LEU A 427 18.31 -10.73 15.04
C LEU A 427 16.90 -11.17 14.69
N TYR A 428 16.02 -10.19 14.51
CA TYR A 428 14.70 -10.37 13.89
C TYR A 428 14.84 -10.25 12.37
N ILE A 429 15.55 -11.21 11.81
CA ILE A 429 15.94 -11.26 10.40
C ILE A 429 15.62 -12.66 9.88
N PRO A 430 14.99 -12.84 8.71
CA PRO A 430 14.83 -14.16 8.13
C PRO A 430 16.18 -14.87 8.00
N ASN A 431 16.18 -16.18 8.26
CA ASN A 431 17.29 -17.00 7.80
C ASN A 431 17.34 -16.95 6.26
N TYR A 432 18.52 -17.05 5.66
CA TYR A 432 18.72 -17.18 4.22
C TYR A 432 17.92 -18.37 3.64
N SER A 433 17.82 -19.48 4.38
CA SER A 433 16.94 -20.60 3.99
C SER A 433 15.46 -20.20 3.90
N GLN A 434 15.05 -19.16 4.62
CA GLN A 434 13.70 -18.57 4.61
C GLN A 434 13.54 -17.41 3.62
N ARG A 435 14.60 -17.05 2.87
CA ARG A 435 14.57 -15.90 1.94
C ARG A 435 13.40 -15.95 0.96
N ASN A 436 12.98 -17.14 0.55
CA ASN A 436 11.91 -17.33 -0.44
C ASN A 436 10.50 -17.34 0.17
N SER A 437 10.38 -17.18 1.49
CA SER A 437 9.10 -17.19 2.21
C SER A 437 8.92 -16.01 3.16
N HIS A 438 9.96 -15.21 3.38
CA HIS A 438 9.97 -14.06 4.28
C HIS A 438 10.56 -12.83 3.60
N PHE A 439 10.15 -11.64 4.06
CA PHE A 439 10.69 -10.36 3.63
C PHE A 439 11.81 -9.89 4.57
N TYR A 440 12.79 -9.19 4.00
CA TYR A 440 13.85 -8.51 4.77
C TYR A 440 13.48 -7.05 5.12
N GLY A 441 12.47 -6.48 4.45
CA GLY A 441 12.01 -5.11 4.63
C GLY A 441 11.33 -4.60 3.36
N PRO A 442 10.06 -4.97 3.12
CA PRO A 442 9.34 -4.65 1.89
C PRO A 442 9.06 -3.14 1.82
N ARG A 443 9.35 -2.52 0.67
CA ARG A 443 9.30 -1.06 0.51
C ARG A 443 8.16 -0.58 -0.36
N ARG A 444 7.91 -1.23 -1.49
CA ARG A 444 6.88 -0.79 -2.43
C ARG A 444 6.34 -1.92 -3.30
N PHE A 445 5.08 -1.83 -3.69
CA PHE A 445 4.53 -2.51 -4.84
C PHE A 445 5.12 -1.93 -6.13
N VAL A 446 5.90 -2.74 -6.84
CA VAL A 446 6.60 -2.30 -8.07
C VAL A 446 5.89 -2.77 -9.34
N ALA A 447 4.99 -3.75 -9.24
CA ALA A 447 4.11 -4.14 -10.33
C ALA A 447 2.83 -4.77 -9.77
N ILE A 448 1.71 -4.49 -10.42
CA ILE A 448 0.41 -5.07 -10.10
C ILE A 448 0.04 -6.03 -11.22
N LYS A 449 -0.34 -7.27 -10.91
CA LYS A 449 -0.74 -8.25 -11.91
C LYS A 449 -1.99 -9.03 -11.45
N PRO A 450 -2.73 -9.70 -12.37
CA PRO A 450 -4.01 -10.35 -12.10
C PRO A 450 -4.06 -11.32 -10.91
N LYS A 451 -2.93 -11.93 -10.56
CA LYS A 451 -2.83 -12.97 -9.53
C LYS A 451 -1.59 -12.82 -8.66
N GLU A 452 -0.82 -11.76 -8.89
CA GLU A 452 0.43 -11.56 -8.18
C GLU A 452 0.71 -10.08 -7.96
N LEU A 453 1.42 -9.77 -6.88
CA LEU A 453 2.00 -8.45 -6.63
C LEU A 453 3.51 -8.60 -6.63
N ALA A 454 4.21 -7.76 -7.40
CA ALA A 454 5.66 -7.68 -7.31
C ALA A 454 6.04 -6.60 -6.30
N ILE A 455 6.97 -6.93 -5.41
CA ILE A 455 7.35 -6.10 -4.26
C ILE A 455 8.85 -5.89 -4.30
N ALA A 456 9.30 -4.63 -4.20
CA ALA A 456 10.68 -4.31 -3.85
C ALA A 456 10.90 -4.63 -2.37
N ASP A 457 11.75 -5.61 -2.09
CA ASP A 457 12.12 -6.05 -0.76
C ASP A 457 13.59 -5.78 -0.51
N CYS A 458 13.90 -5.18 0.63
CA CYS A 458 15.27 -4.88 0.99
C CYS A 458 15.56 -4.98 2.47
N GLY A 459 16.82 -5.18 2.79
CA GLY A 459 17.29 -5.23 4.16
C GLY A 459 18.70 -5.76 4.22
N ALA A 460 19.10 -6.26 5.38
CA ALA A 460 20.41 -6.83 5.54
C ALA A 460 20.42 -7.97 6.55
N ASN A 461 21.34 -8.90 6.34
CA ASN A 461 21.74 -9.88 7.33
C ASN A 461 23.15 -9.54 7.86
N LEU A 462 23.45 -10.03 9.07
CA LEU A 462 24.68 -9.74 9.80
C LEU A 462 25.24 -11.03 10.40
N MET A 463 26.56 -11.18 10.32
CA MET A 463 27.34 -12.17 11.07
C MET A 463 28.37 -11.45 11.94
N LEU A 464 28.52 -11.87 13.19
CA LEU A 464 29.57 -11.37 14.08
C LEU A 464 30.87 -12.18 13.91
N PRO A 465 32.04 -11.63 14.28
CA PRO A 465 33.33 -12.32 14.15
C PRO A 465 33.44 -13.63 14.95
N ASP A 466 34.19 -14.59 14.42
CA ASP A 466 34.62 -15.82 15.11
C ASP A 466 36.15 -15.89 15.10
N TYR A 467 36.77 -15.33 16.16
CA TYR A 467 38.21 -15.21 16.28
C TYR A 467 38.92 -16.55 16.45
N ASP A 468 38.28 -17.53 17.09
CA ASP A 468 38.83 -18.89 17.25
C ASP A 468 39.06 -19.55 15.89
N LYS A 469 38.14 -19.31 14.95
CA LYS A 469 38.24 -19.81 13.57
C LYS A 469 38.87 -18.81 12.60
N GLN A 470 39.38 -17.69 13.11
CA GLN A 470 39.96 -16.61 12.30
C GLN A 470 39.02 -16.11 11.20
N LYS A 471 37.71 -16.11 11.47
CA LYS A 471 36.69 -15.61 10.56
C LYS A 471 36.29 -14.18 10.95
N THR A 472 36.30 -13.29 9.98
CA THR A 472 35.65 -11.98 10.10
C THR A 472 34.12 -12.19 10.12
N GLY A 473 33.39 -11.25 10.71
CA GLY A 473 31.96 -11.08 10.49
C GLY A 473 31.65 -10.65 9.05
N GLY A 474 30.36 -10.49 8.76
CA GLY A 474 29.85 -10.17 7.43
C GLY A 474 28.56 -9.35 7.49
N PHE A 475 28.36 -8.49 6.48
CA PHE A 475 27.14 -7.72 6.30
C PHE A 475 26.60 -7.95 4.89
N PHE A 476 25.39 -8.48 4.80
CA PHE A 476 24.83 -8.98 3.56
C PHE A 476 23.59 -8.18 3.22
N LYS A 477 23.71 -7.26 2.27
CA LYS A 477 22.56 -6.50 1.77
C LYS A 477 21.69 -7.41 0.92
N HIS A 478 20.39 -7.32 1.13
CA HIS A 478 19.38 -7.92 0.28
C HIS A 478 18.67 -6.77 -0.42
N ASN A 479 18.76 -6.71 -1.74
CA ASN A 479 17.94 -5.86 -2.59
C ASN A 479 17.35 -6.77 -3.65
N ARG A 480 16.03 -6.90 -3.69
CA ARG A 480 15.39 -7.86 -4.57
C ARG A 480 13.97 -7.46 -4.90
N VAL A 481 13.47 -8.04 -5.98
CA VAL A 481 12.04 -8.05 -6.28
C VAL A 481 11.52 -9.46 -6.06
N VAL A 482 10.39 -9.57 -5.37
CA VAL A 482 9.71 -10.83 -5.12
C VAL A 482 8.24 -10.71 -5.52
N ASN A 483 7.67 -11.78 -6.06
CA ASN A 483 6.23 -11.83 -6.31
C ASN A 483 5.51 -12.51 -5.14
N VAL A 484 4.30 -12.03 -4.85
CA VAL A 484 3.36 -12.67 -3.93
C VAL A 484 2.19 -13.20 -4.73
N ASP A 485 1.99 -14.52 -4.71
CA ASP A 485 0.80 -15.17 -5.26
C ASP A 485 -0.41 -14.81 -4.39
N LEU A 486 -1.38 -14.11 -4.94
CA LEU A 486 -2.55 -13.62 -4.19
C LEU A 486 -3.58 -14.71 -3.87
N TYR A 487 -3.57 -15.81 -4.61
CA TYR A 487 -4.45 -16.95 -4.35
C TYR A 487 -3.95 -17.76 -3.15
N LYS A 488 -2.65 -18.06 -3.11
CA LYS A 488 -2.01 -18.72 -1.96
C LYS A 488 -1.73 -17.76 -0.81
N PHE A 489 -1.69 -16.47 -1.11
CA PHE A 489 -1.23 -15.40 -0.24
C PHE A 489 0.14 -15.71 0.38
N ALA A 490 1.12 -15.99 -0.50
CA ALA A 490 2.47 -16.37 -0.14
C ALA A 490 3.48 -15.87 -1.19
N ILE A 491 4.72 -15.64 -0.76
CA ILE A 491 5.82 -15.33 -1.68
C ILE A 491 6.01 -16.50 -2.65
N ASP A 492 6.07 -16.21 -3.94
CA ASP A 492 6.44 -17.20 -4.94
C ASP A 492 7.96 -17.41 -4.90
N SER A 493 8.36 -18.56 -4.37
CA SER A 493 9.76 -18.96 -4.23
C SER A 493 10.57 -18.99 -5.54
N SER A 494 9.90 -19.02 -6.70
CA SER A 494 10.54 -19.03 -8.02
C SER A 494 10.71 -17.63 -8.63
N SER A 495 10.15 -16.60 -8.00
CA SER A 495 10.06 -15.24 -8.54
C SER A 495 11.13 -14.26 -8.02
N VAL A 496 12.04 -14.72 -7.16
CA VAL A 496 13.02 -13.85 -6.50
C VAL A 496 14.10 -13.42 -7.48
N VAL A 497 14.18 -12.11 -7.75
CA VAL A 497 15.22 -11.48 -8.56
C VAL A 497 16.07 -10.59 -7.65
N ASP A 498 17.31 -11.00 -7.37
CA ASP A 498 18.27 -10.18 -6.64
C ASP A 498 18.80 -9.05 -7.55
N LEU A 499 18.87 -7.83 -7.02
CA LEU A 499 19.33 -6.61 -7.71
C LEU A 499 20.66 -6.15 -7.10
N ASN A 500 21.75 -6.26 -7.86
CA ASN A 500 23.09 -5.97 -7.33
C ASN A 500 23.48 -4.49 -7.43
N SER A 501 22.77 -3.73 -8.27
CA SER A 501 23.13 -2.34 -8.62
C SER A 501 22.09 -1.31 -8.23
N ILE A 502 21.04 -1.72 -7.51
CA ILE A 502 19.99 -0.84 -6.97
C ILE A 502 19.95 -1.06 -5.46
N SER A 503 19.97 0.02 -4.68
CA SER A 503 19.86 -0.02 -3.23
C SER A 503 18.58 0.65 -2.76
N PHE A 504 17.61 -0.12 -2.26
CA PHE A 504 16.36 0.46 -1.75
C PHE A 504 16.50 1.03 -0.32
N VAL A 505 17.61 0.76 0.36
CA VAL A 505 17.91 1.18 1.73
C VAL A 505 19.38 1.53 1.83
N ALA A 506 19.70 2.55 2.64
CA ALA A 506 21.06 2.76 3.07
C ALA A 506 21.35 1.78 4.22
N ALA A 507 22.36 0.95 4.05
CA ALA A 507 22.70 -0.10 4.99
C ALA A 507 24.18 0.02 5.31
N SER A 508 24.50 0.31 6.58
CA SER A 508 25.86 0.54 7.04
C SER A 508 26.07 -0.02 8.44
N ILE A 509 27.33 -0.31 8.76
CA ILE A 509 27.77 -0.63 10.11
C ILE A 509 28.72 0.49 10.51
N ASN A 510 28.61 0.97 11.75
CA ASN A 510 29.54 1.98 12.29
C ASN A 510 30.97 1.44 12.47
N THR A 511 31.22 0.18 12.09
CA THR A 511 32.54 -0.43 12.05
C THR A 511 32.73 -1.26 10.78
N THR A 512 33.88 -1.09 10.13
CA THR A 512 34.36 -1.94 9.03
C THR A 512 35.34 -3.01 9.51
N ILE A 513 35.68 -3.01 10.80
CA ILE A 513 36.77 -3.81 11.35
C ILE A 513 36.22 -5.15 11.79
N GLY A 514 36.88 -6.22 11.37
CA GLY A 514 36.33 -7.56 11.54
C GLY A 514 35.15 -7.84 10.61
N PHE A 515 34.88 -7.01 9.60
CA PHE A 515 33.92 -7.29 8.52
C PHE A 515 34.64 -7.34 7.18
N SER A 516 34.36 -8.35 6.35
CA SER A 516 34.92 -8.45 4.99
C SER A 516 33.85 -8.92 4.00
N THR A 517 33.91 -8.38 2.78
CA THR A 517 33.16 -8.89 1.62
C THR A 517 33.89 -10.00 0.88
N ASP A 518 35.19 -10.18 1.14
CA ASP A 518 36.09 -10.96 0.27
C ASP A 518 36.08 -12.46 0.57
N TYR A 519 35.62 -12.86 1.77
CA TYR A 519 35.61 -14.26 2.22
C TYR A 519 34.22 -14.91 2.28
N TYR A 520 33.15 -14.13 2.20
CA TYR A 520 31.78 -14.66 2.17
C TYR A 520 31.16 -14.46 0.79
N THR A 521 31.40 -15.42 -0.10
CA THR A 521 30.88 -15.38 -1.47
C THR A 521 29.47 -15.94 -1.62
N ALA A 522 28.85 -16.39 -0.53
CA ALA A 522 27.50 -16.97 -0.55
C ALA A 522 26.72 -16.62 0.72
N SER A 523 25.58 -15.98 0.53
CA SER A 523 24.57 -15.65 1.55
C SER A 523 24.02 -16.86 2.33
N LYS A 524 24.38 -18.11 1.96
CA LYS A 524 24.06 -19.33 2.72
C LYS A 524 24.78 -19.41 4.07
N GLU A 525 25.94 -18.78 4.23
CA GLU A 525 26.69 -18.80 5.50
C GLU A 525 26.18 -17.77 6.52
N ALA A 526 25.30 -16.84 6.10
CA ALA A 526 24.75 -15.79 6.96
C ALA A 526 23.74 -16.26 8.04
N ASP A 527 23.52 -17.58 8.12
CA ASP A 527 22.58 -18.21 9.06
C ASP A 527 23.28 -18.94 10.23
N GLU A 528 24.62 -19.01 10.27
CA GLU A 528 25.41 -19.79 11.27
C GLU A 528 26.22 -18.95 12.28
#